data_AF-A0A351I5Z9-F1
#
_entry.id   AF-A0A351I5Z9-F1
#
_cell.length_a   1.000
_cell.length_b   1.000
_cell.length_c   1.000
_cell.angle_alpha   90.00
_cell.angle_beta   90.00
_cell.angle_gamma   90.00
#
_symmetry.space_group_name_H-M   'P 1'
#
loop_
_entity.id
_entity.type
_entity.pdbx_description
1 polymer ?
#
loop_
_entity_poly.entity_id
_entity_poly.type
_entity_poly.pdbx_seq_one_letter_code
_entity_poly.pdbx_strand_id
1 'polypeptide(L)' 'MIKPGQWIQPRHGSHEAFEKDYPRIEATGVSVLCPGCRDAVHLTRRTQSAKIGGWCKRCNRGVGT' A
#
# COMPACT_ATOMS: atom_id res chain seq x y z
N MET A 1 -8.15 15.70 5.99
CA MET A 1 -8.59 14.39 6.53
C MET A 1 -7.96 13.29 5.70
N ILE A 2 -7.41 12.25 6.33
CA ILE A 2 -6.78 11.11 5.64
C ILE A 2 -7.89 10.22 5.06
N LYS A 3 -7.79 9.87 3.77
CA LYS A 3 -8.80 9.06 3.07
C LYS A 3 -8.68 7.58 3.47
N PRO A 4 -9.77 6.80 3.47
CA PRO A 4 -9.68 5.35 3.61
C PRO A 4 -8.94 4.75 2.41
N GLY A 5 -8.04 3.82 2.66
CA GLY A 5 -7.37 3.03 1.60
C GLY A 5 -8.16 1.77 1.25
N GLN A 6 -7.58 0.95 0.39
CA GLN A 6 -8.13 -0.35 -0.02
C GLN A 6 -7.08 -1.45 0.06
N TRP A 7 -7.50 -2.68 0.39
CA TRP A 7 -6.59 -3.83 0.32
C TRP A 7 -6.23 -4.12 -1.13
N ILE A 8 -4.94 -4.29 -1.40
CA ILE A 8 -4.49 -4.71 -2.72
C ILE A 8 -4.58 -6.26 -2.76
N GLN A 9 -5.76 -6.76 -3.10
CA GLN A 9 -6.04 -8.20 -3.21
C GLN A 9 -5.84 -8.71 -4.65
N PRO A 10 -5.66 -10.03 -4.86
CA PRO A 10 -5.56 -11.11 -3.87
C PRO A 10 -4.12 -11.44 -3.43
N ARG A 11 -3.09 -10.88 -4.10
CA ARG A 11 -1.69 -11.32 -3.93
C ARG A 11 -0.94 -10.72 -2.73
N HIS A 12 -1.33 -9.56 -2.20
CA HIS A 12 -0.50 -8.83 -1.24
C HIS A 12 -0.75 -9.16 0.24
N GLY A 13 -0.97 -10.45 0.53
CA GLY A 13 -0.77 -11.02 1.86
C GLY A 13 0.70 -11.34 2.17
N SER A 14 1.57 -11.31 1.16
CA SER A 14 3.03 -11.43 1.30
C SER A 14 3.70 -10.09 0.99
N HIS A 15 4.61 -9.66 1.86
CA HIS A 15 5.39 -8.42 1.66
C HIS A 15 6.30 -8.54 0.44
N GLU A 16 6.92 -9.70 0.24
CA GLU A 16 7.78 -9.99 -0.90
C GLU A 16 7.02 -9.84 -2.24
N ALA A 17 5.81 -10.41 -2.32
CA ALA A 17 4.97 -10.27 -3.49
C ALA A 17 4.59 -8.80 -3.75
N PHE A 18 4.34 -8.02 -2.69
CA PHE A 18 4.10 -6.59 -2.81
C PHE A 18 5.31 -5.83 -3.34
N GLU A 19 6.51 -6.08 -2.84
CA GLU A 19 7.72 -5.40 -3.32
C GLU A 19 8.05 -5.76 -4.78
N LYS A 20 7.77 -6.99 -5.19
CA LYS A 20 7.93 -7.43 -6.58
C LYS A 20 6.97 -6.70 -7.53
N ASP A 21 5.71 -6.55 -7.14
CA ASP A 21 4.67 -5.93 -7.99
C ASP A 21 4.70 -4.39 -7.93
N TYR A 22 5.20 -3.81 -6.82
CA TYR A 22 5.42 -2.38 -6.62
C TYR A 22 6.92 -2.04 -6.45
N PRO A 23 7.76 -2.27 -7.47
CA PRO A 23 9.20 -2.20 -7.33
C PRO A 23 9.75 -0.76 -7.27
N ARG A 24 8.97 0.24 -7.72
CA ARG A 24 9.44 1.64 -7.81
C ARG A 24 9.11 2.40 -6.54
N ILE A 25 9.97 3.37 -6.21
CA ILE A 25 9.72 4.32 -5.11
C ILE A 25 8.76 5.41 -5.60
N GLU A 26 7.78 5.75 -4.75
CA GLU A 26 6.88 6.89 -4.91
C GLU A 26 7.30 8.03 -3.97
N ALA A 27 7.95 9.06 -4.51
CA ALA A 27 8.41 10.20 -3.71
C ALA A 27 7.26 11.13 -3.29
N THR A 28 6.15 11.17 -4.06
CA THR A 28 4.99 12.04 -3.78
C THR A 28 3.88 11.30 -3.04
N GLY A 29 4.25 10.24 -2.31
CA GLY A 29 3.32 9.31 -1.68
C GLY A 29 2.30 10.01 -0.78
N VAL A 30 1.04 9.62 -0.92
CA VAL A 30 -0.03 10.06 -0.02
C VAL A 30 -0.20 9.08 1.14
N SER A 31 -0.87 9.52 2.19
CA SER A 31 -1.25 8.65 3.31
C SER A 31 -2.71 8.25 3.21
N VAL A 32 -3.01 7.00 3.51
CA VAL A 32 -4.38 6.47 3.61
C VAL A 32 -4.57 5.73 4.93
N LEU A 33 -5.81 5.56 5.38
CA LEU A 33 -6.10 4.70 6.53
C LEU A 33 -6.19 3.24 6.08
N CYS A 34 -5.51 2.36 6.81
CA CYS A 34 -5.60 0.93 6.60
C CYS A 34 -7.04 0.42 6.80
N PRO A 35 -7.62 -0.37 5.87
CA PRO A 35 -8.99 -0.87 6.01
C PRO A 35 -9.21 -1.78 7.23
N GLY A 36 -8.15 -2.43 7.73
CA GLY A 36 -8.23 -3.36 8.87
C GLY A 36 -8.02 -2.69 10.21
N CYS A 37 -6.86 -2.07 10.42
CA CYS A 37 -6.48 -1.51 11.72
C CYS A 37 -6.72 0.00 11.86
N ARG A 38 -7.10 0.70 10.78
CA ARG A 38 -7.26 2.16 10.72
C ARG A 38 -5.99 2.98 10.98
N ASP A 39 -4.83 2.35 11.12
CA ASP A 39 -3.55 3.07 11.18
C ASP A 39 -3.23 3.73 9.83
N ALA A 40 -2.51 4.84 9.86
CA ALA A 40 -2.02 5.51 8.65
C ALA A 40 -0.98 4.64 7.93
N VAL A 41 -1.13 4.52 6.61
CA VAL A 41 -0.20 3.83 5.71
C VAL A 41 0.27 4.82 4.66
N HIS A 42 1.58 5.04 4.60
CA HIS A 42 2.21 5.86 3.57
C HIS A 42 2.37 5.04 2.28
N LEU A 43 1.85 5.55 1.18
CA LEU A 43 1.91 4.90 -0.13
C LEU A 43 3.20 5.29 -0.85
N THR A 44 4.31 4.63 -0.49
CA THR A 44 5.66 4.98 -0.95
C THR A 44 6.17 4.08 -2.08
N ARG A 45 5.34 3.21 -2.63
CA ARG A 45 5.69 2.29 -3.71
C ARG A 45 4.78 2.47 -4.92
N ARG A 46 5.28 2.21 -6.13
CA ARG A 46 4.54 2.34 -7.39
C ARG A 46 4.79 1.13 -8.31
N THR A 47 3.74 0.69 -8.99
CA THR A 47 3.82 -0.33 -10.07
C THR A 47 4.36 0.28 -11.36
N GLN A 48 4.66 -0.55 -12.36
CA GLN A 48 4.97 -0.07 -13.71
C GLN A 48 3.77 0.64 -14.38
N SER A 49 2.55 0.26 -14.01
CA SER A 49 1.28 0.84 -14.47
C SER A 49 0.80 2.03 -13.65
N ALA A 50 1.70 2.68 -12.89
CA ALA A 50 1.46 3.88 -12.09
C ALA A 50 0.45 3.75 -10.93
N LYS A 51 0.08 2.53 -10.51
CA LYS A 51 -0.67 2.33 -9.27
C LYS A 51 0.26 2.54 -8.07
N ILE A 52 -0.21 3.24 -7.04
CA ILE A 52 0.54 3.48 -5.80
C ILE A 52 0.07 2.58 -4.68
N GLY A 53 1.00 2.18 -3.83
CA GLY A 53 0.75 1.25 -2.74
C GLY A 53 1.71 1.47 -1.59
N GLY A 54 1.33 0.97 -0.42
CA GLY A 54 2.12 0.97 0.79
C GLY A 54 1.89 -0.32 1.57
N TRP A 55 2.77 -0.59 2.53
CA TRP A 55 2.64 -1.78 3.37
C TRP A 55 2.13 -1.41 4.76
N CYS A 56 0.99 -1.97 5.15
CA CYS A 56 0.54 -1.87 6.54
C CYS A 56 1.29 -2.89 7.39
N LYS A 57 2.22 -2.42 8.24
CA LYS A 57 3.01 -3.29 9.13
C LYS A 57 2.14 -4.05 10.14
N ARG A 58 1.09 -3.41 10.67
CA ARG A 58 0.22 -4.00 11.71
C ARG A 58 -0.67 -5.12 11.18
N CYS A 59 -1.22 -4.96 9.98
CA CYS A 59 -2.04 -5.99 9.33
C CYS A 59 -1.24 -6.93 8.42
N ASN A 60 0.06 -6.64 8.24
CA ASN A 60 0.96 -7.34 7.33
C ASN A 60 0.36 -7.53 5.92
N ARG A 61 -0.13 -6.43 5.32
CA ARG A 61 -0.84 -6.43 4.03
C ARG A 61 -0.60 -5.16 3.22
N GLY A 62 -0.65 -5.30 1.90
CA GLY A 62 -0.54 -4.18 0.95
C GLY A 62 -1.82 -3.35 0.90
N VAL A 63 -1.68 -2.03 0.97
CA VAL A 63 -2.77 -1.04 0.93
C VAL A 63 -2.54 -0.07 -0.22
N GLY A 64 -3.59 0.27 -0.96
CA GLY A 64 -3.58 1.29 -2.02
C GLY A 64 -4.60 2.39 -1.76
N THR A 65 -4.66 3.35 -2.68
CA THR A 65 -5.77 4.32 -2.78
C THR A 65 -7.03 3.67 -3.32
#